data_AF-A0A4P8L0H8-F1
#
_entry.id   AF-A0A4P8L0H8-F1
#
_cell.length_a   1.000
_cell.length_b   1.000
_cell.length_c   1.000
_cell.angle_alpha   90.00
_cell.angle_beta   90.00
_cell.angle_gamma   90.00
#
_symmetry.space_group_name_H-M   'P 1'
#
loop_
_entity.id
_entity.type
_entity.pdbx_description
1 polymer ?
#
loop_
_entity_poly.entity_id
_entity_poly.type
_entity_poly.pdbx_seq_one_letter_code
_entity_poly.pdbx_strand_id
1 'polypeptide(L)'
;MSDICLSNHVPALNGVRGVAVVLVFLFHAGVPGFTGAFIGVDIFFVLSGFLITALLLQEEERRGTVSLKNFYLRRALRLLPALFLLLAVYLVYYFYAAPDAAERRRHFEDALMVLFYVSNWTRAFGWERPYSLGHCWSLSVEEQFYAVWPLVFLGLMRLRGNLRAPLIAVLFLGSWGWRVWLLEGGAGWDRVYNGFDTRADMLLAGCLLAFLVHDGRLSFWSTRRRAACLSSAAAVAVLAFLAAHGRWQTAPLYKWQYTVLALAAAVVILDVVARPEGLLSRFLSLPPLVWLGGISYGIYLWHYPLLHYVGSLGWRGWRATALTAALNLGLAVGSFYLVERRALRLKRRYQAWAPACPSPPVSLNRKKSRYISAEESRYLLTTPFRKAIKVQILYEDRGARPRRNRANGGGPS
;
A
#
# COMPACT_ATOMS: atom_id res chain seq x y z
N MET A 1 6.42 19.97 17.05
CA MET A 1 6.36 19.32 15.72
C MET A 1 6.90 17.89 15.80
N SER A 2 6.30 17.06 16.66
CA SER A 2 6.82 15.74 17.03
C SER A 2 5.68 14.90 17.60
N ASP A 3 4.82 14.38 16.73
CA ASP A 3 3.75 13.45 17.10
C ASP A 3 3.36 12.55 15.92
N ILE A 4 4.36 11.82 15.38
CA ILE A 4 4.12 10.67 14.51
C ILE A 4 4.99 9.50 15.02
N CYS A 5 4.76 9.11 16.28
CA CYS A 5 5.13 7.77 16.75
C CYS A 5 4.16 6.75 16.13
N LEU A 6 4.57 6.12 15.03
CA LEU A 6 3.89 4.96 14.44
C LEU A 6 4.67 3.70 14.82
N SER A 7 4.24 3.08 15.91
CA SER A 7 4.61 1.72 16.32
C SER A 7 4.48 0.74 15.14
N ASN A 8 5.56 0.04 14.79
CA ASN A 8 5.67 -1.07 13.81
C ASN A 8 5.56 -0.74 12.30
N HIS A 9 5.87 0.47 11.85
CA HIS A 9 5.83 0.81 10.42
C HIS A 9 7.22 0.73 9.76
N VAL A 10 7.41 -0.10 8.72
CA VAL A 10 8.63 -0.06 7.87
C VAL A 10 8.58 1.24 7.06
N PRO A 11 9.38 2.28 7.38
CA PRO A 11 9.21 3.61 6.77
C PRO A 11 9.40 3.56 5.24
N ALA A 12 10.35 2.75 4.77
CA ALA A 12 10.60 2.52 3.37
C ALA A 12 9.37 2.05 2.57
N LEU A 13 8.40 1.33 3.18
CA LEU A 13 7.16 0.97 2.48
C LEU A 13 6.27 2.19 2.21
N ASN A 14 6.27 3.21 3.09
CA ASN A 14 5.69 4.51 2.75
C ASN A 14 6.53 5.21 1.69
N GLY A 15 7.85 5.10 1.73
CA GLY A 15 8.72 5.58 0.67
C GLY A 15 8.33 5.07 -0.72
N VAL A 16 8.10 3.76 -0.84
CA VAL A 16 7.59 3.13 -2.08
C VAL A 16 6.28 3.77 -2.52
N ARG A 17 5.33 4.01 -1.60
CA ARG A 17 4.06 4.72 -1.89
C ARG A 17 4.30 6.16 -2.35
N GLY A 18 5.27 6.85 -1.73
CA GLY A 18 5.66 8.21 -2.08
C GLY A 18 6.22 8.29 -3.51
N VAL A 19 7.12 7.38 -3.88
CA VAL A 19 7.63 7.28 -5.26
C VAL A 19 6.51 6.94 -6.23
N ALA A 20 5.69 5.93 -5.92
CA ALA A 20 4.60 5.48 -6.78
C ALA A 20 3.58 6.59 -7.08
N VAL A 21 3.16 7.38 -6.08
CA VAL A 21 2.19 8.46 -6.31
C VAL A 21 2.79 9.62 -7.13
N VAL A 22 4.09 9.90 -6.96
CA VAL A 22 4.79 10.89 -7.78
C VAL A 22 4.84 10.44 -9.23
N LEU A 23 5.15 9.15 -9.50
CA LEU A 23 5.13 8.60 -10.85
C LEU A 23 3.74 8.74 -11.51
N VAL A 24 2.67 8.40 -10.79
CA VAL A 24 1.29 8.57 -11.28
C VAL A 24 1.00 10.03 -11.64
N PHE A 25 1.38 10.96 -10.74
CA PHE A 25 1.17 12.39 -10.97
C PHE A 25 1.91 12.85 -12.24
N LEU A 26 3.19 12.50 -12.38
CA LEU A 26 4.02 12.89 -13.53
C LEU A 26 3.46 12.35 -14.86
N PHE A 27 2.97 11.11 -14.85
CA PHE A 27 2.32 10.51 -16.01
C PHE A 27 1.07 11.30 -16.41
N HIS A 28 0.12 11.52 -15.50
CA HIS A 28 -1.12 12.22 -15.81
C HIS A 28 -0.92 13.71 -16.11
N ALA A 29 0.11 14.33 -15.55
CA ALA A 29 0.48 15.70 -15.84
C ALA A 29 1.19 15.86 -17.20
N GLY A 30 1.47 14.76 -17.91
CA GLY A 30 2.11 14.78 -19.24
C GLY A 30 3.55 15.27 -19.20
N VAL A 31 4.28 15.03 -18.10
CA VAL A 31 5.67 15.49 -17.97
C VAL A 31 6.58 14.71 -18.94
N PRO A 32 7.38 15.40 -19.78
CA PRO A 32 8.31 14.73 -20.69
C PRO A 32 9.27 13.78 -19.96
N GLY A 33 9.52 12.60 -20.54
CA GLY A 33 10.38 11.57 -19.93
C GLY A 33 9.68 10.67 -18.91
N PHE A 34 8.37 10.81 -18.69
CA PHE A 34 7.57 9.97 -17.77
C PHE A 34 6.37 9.31 -18.48
N THR A 35 6.49 8.99 -19.77
CA THR A 35 5.40 8.39 -20.58
C THR A 35 4.98 7.01 -20.09
N GLY A 36 5.87 6.30 -19.39
CA GLY A 36 5.59 5.01 -18.78
C GLY A 36 5.27 5.07 -17.29
N ALA A 37 5.20 6.24 -16.68
CA ALA A 37 5.07 6.37 -15.22
C ALA A 37 3.68 5.97 -14.68
N PHE A 38 2.74 5.58 -15.54
CA PHE A 38 1.48 4.90 -15.17
C PHE A 38 1.72 3.65 -14.30
N ILE A 39 2.92 3.06 -14.40
CA ILE A 39 3.35 1.94 -13.58
C ILE A 39 3.32 2.21 -12.06
N GLY A 40 3.23 3.48 -11.64
CA GLY A 40 3.05 3.82 -10.24
C GLY A 40 1.79 3.17 -9.64
N VAL A 41 0.70 3.06 -10.41
CA VAL A 41 -0.52 2.33 -9.99
C VAL A 41 -0.24 0.85 -9.78
N ASP A 42 0.61 0.27 -10.62
CA ASP A 42 0.91 -1.17 -10.56
C ASP A 42 1.83 -1.51 -9.39
N ILE A 43 2.75 -0.60 -9.04
CA ILE A 43 3.52 -0.67 -7.79
C ILE A 43 2.57 -0.62 -6.59
N PHE A 44 1.53 0.22 -6.63
CA PHE A 44 0.50 0.22 -5.59
C PHE A 44 -0.22 -1.12 -5.49
N PHE A 45 -0.63 -1.74 -6.61
CA PHE A 45 -1.27 -3.05 -6.58
C PHE A 45 -0.40 -4.13 -5.93
N VAL A 46 0.86 -4.25 -6.31
CA VAL A 46 1.78 -5.23 -5.69
C VAL A 46 1.95 -4.94 -4.19
N LEU A 47 2.13 -3.66 -3.83
CA LEU A 47 2.27 -3.26 -2.44
C LEU A 47 0.99 -3.51 -1.61
N SER A 48 -0.19 -3.25 -2.18
CA SER A 48 -1.49 -3.49 -1.55
C SER A 48 -1.71 -4.96 -1.28
N GLY A 49 -1.42 -5.83 -2.25
CA GLY A 49 -1.44 -7.29 -2.07
C GLY A 49 -0.51 -7.76 -0.95
N PHE A 50 0.72 -7.23 -0.91
CA PHE A 50 1.69 -7.55 0.15
C PHE A 50 1.21 -7.07 1.53
N LEU A 51 0.84 -5.80 1.67
CA LEU A 51 0.46 -5.20 2.95
C LEU A 51 -0.81 -5.81 3.53
N ILE A 52 -1.83 -6.05 2.70
CA ILE A 52 -3.08 -6.69 3.13
C ILE A 52 -2.78 -8.09 3.65
N THR A 53 -2.04 -8.88 2.87
CA THR A 53 -1.74 -10.27 3.23
C THR A 53 -0.86 -10.34 4.47
N ALA A 54 0.16 -9.49 4.58
CA ALA A 54 1.00 -9.40 5.77
C ALA A 54 0.21 -9.01 7.03
N LEU A 55 -0.76 -8.10 6.92
CA LEU A 55 -1.64 -7.73 8.04
C LEU A 55 -2.55 -8.89 8.46
N LEU A 56 -3.11 -9.64 7.49
CA LEU A 56 -3.96 -10.81 7.75
C LEU A 56 -3.16 -11.95 8.40
N LEU A 57 -1.96 -12.24 7.87
CA LEU A 57 -1.02 -13.20 8.46
C LEU A 57 -0.64 -12.82 9.89
N GLN A 58 -0.34 -11.54 10.14
CA GLN A 58 -0.01 -11.07 11.47
C GLN A 58 -1.19 -11.16 12.46
N GLU A 59 -2.42 -10.90 12.00
CA GLU A 59 -3.62 -11.06 12.83
C GLU A 59 -3.84 -12.54 13.16
N GLU A 60 -3.69 -13.41 12.17
CA GLU A 60 -3.82 -14.86 12.32
C GLU A 60 -2.77 -15.45 13.27
N GLU A 61 -1.48 -15.13 13.09
CA GLU A 61 -0.41 -15.59 13.99
C GLU A 61 -0.65 -15.20 15.45
N ARG A 62 -1.32 -14.07 15.69
CA ARG A 62 -1.54 -13.54 17.04
C ARG A 62 -2.82 -14.03 17.69
N ARG A 63 -3.86 -14.34 16.91
CA ARG A 63 -5.21 -14.63 17.41
C ARG A 63 -5.73 -16.01 17.03
N GLY A 64 -5.06 -16.71 16.11
CA GLY A 64 -5.54 -17.95 15.49
C GLY A 64 -6.80 -17.77 14.63
N THR A 65 -7.21 -16.52 14.39
CA THR A 65 -8.30 -16.18 13.46
C THR A 65 -8.16 -14.73 12.97
N VAL A 66 -8.86 -14.40 11.88
CA VAL A 66 -9.00 -13.03 11.36
C VAL A 66 -10.43 -12.54 11.55
N SER A 67 -10.59 -11.34 12.11
CA SER A 67 -11.88 -10.67 12.19
C SER A 67 -12.20 -9.89 10.91
N LEU A 68 -13.06 -10.44 10.04
CA LEU A 68 -13.52 -9.76 8.81
C LEU A 68 -14.17 -8.41 9.10
N LYS A 69 -15.03 -8.33 10.14
CA LYS A 69 -15.67 -7.08 10.57
C LYS A 69 -14.63 -6.00 10.86
N ASN A 70 -13.62 -6.31 11.68
CA ASN A 70 -12.59 -5.34 12.03
C ASN A 70 -11.70 -5.01 10.82
N PHE A 71 -11.44 -5.98 9.94
CA PHE A 71 -10.72 -5.73 8.70
C PHE A 71 -11.44 -4.68 7.82
N TYR A 72 -12.72 -4.88 7.52
CA TYR A 72 -13.49 -3.95 6.67
C TYR A 72 -13.68 -2.59 7.33
N LEU A 73 -13.95 -2.53 8.64
CA LEU A 73 -14.02 -1.25 9.37
C LEU A 73 -12.72 -0.46 9.29
N ARG A 74 -11.56 -1.12 9.46
CA ARG A 74 -10.24 -0.47 9.37
C ARG A 74 -9.94 0.06 7.97
N ARG A 75 -10.49 -0.57 6.92
CA ARG A 75 -10.36 -0.15 5.52
C ARG A 75 -11.31 1.00 5.22
N ALA A 76 -12.58 0.87 5.60
CA ALA A 76 -13.58 1.94 5.50
C ALA A 76 -13.09 3.24 6.17
N LEU A 77 -12.59 3.18 7.41
CA LEU A 77 -12.05 4.34 8.13
C LEU A 77 -10.76 4.91 7.53
N ARG A 78 -10.08 4.17 6.65
CA ARG A 78 -8.88 4.63 5.94
C ARG A 78 -9.21 5.32 4.62
N LEU A 79 -10.26 4.91 3.93
CA LEU A 79 -10.49 5.23 2.52
C LEU A 79 -11.74 6.11 2.33
N LEU A 80 -12.88 5.70 2.89
CA LEU A 80 -14.16 6.41 2.70
C LEU A 80 -14.15 7.89 3.12
N PRO A 81 -13.53 8.33 4.23
CA PRO A 81 -13.60 9.72 4.65
C PRO A 81 -13.05 10.70 3.61
N ALA A 82 -11.89 10.41 3.02
CA ALA A 82 -11.31 11.27 1.99
C ALA A 82 -12.02 11.11 0.63
N LEU A 83 -12.52 9.91 0.32
CA LEU A 83 -13.34 9.71 -0.88
C LEU A 83 -14.64 10.53 -0.82
N PHE A 84 -15.36 10.49 0.30
CA PHE A 84 -16.58 11.28 0.49
C PHE A 84 -16.31 12.78 0.41
N LEU A 85 -15.19 13.25 0.97
CA LEU A 85 -14.80 14.65 0.84
C LEU A 85 -14.56 15.02 -0.64
N LEU A 86 -13.81 14.19 -1.37
CA LEU A 86 -13.59 14.40 -2.80
C LEU A 86 -14.93 14.47 -3.56
N LEU A 87 -15.79 13.47 -3.39
CA LEU A 87 -17.07 13.39 -4.10
C LEU A 87 -18.00 14.56 -3.74
N ALA A 88 -18.04 14.98 -2.47
CA ALA A 88 -18.83 16.13 -2.05
C ALA A 88 -18.35 17.41 -2.73
N VAL A 89 -17.04 17.70 -2.70
CA VAL A 89 -16.47 18.88 -3.36
C VAL A 89 -16.67 18.82 -4.88
N TYR A 90 -16.49 17.63 -5.46
CA TYR A 90 -16.68 17.37 -6.89
C TYR A 90 -18.11 17.68 -7.33
N LEU A 91 -19.11 17.14 -6.63
CA LEU A 91 -20.52 17.33 -6.95
C LEU A 91 -20.94 18.79 -6.75
N VAL A 92 -20.49 19.45 -5.69
CA VAL A 92 -20.76 20.88 -5.47
C VAL A 92 -20.17 21.71 -6.61
N TYR A 93 -18.91 21.45 -7.00
CA TYR A 93 -18.28 22.17 -8.10
C TYR A 93 -19.07 22.01 -9.41
N TYR A 94 -19.34 20.78 -9.83
CA TYR A 94 -20.03 20.52 -11.11
C TYR A 94 -21.53 20.86 -11.07
N PHE A 95 -22.14 20.97 -9.90
CA PHE A 95 -23.50 21.52 -9.80
C PHE A 95 -23.57 22.98 -10.28
N TYR A 96 -22.56 23.79 -9.98
CA TYR A 96 -22.49 25.20 -10.39
C TYR A 96 -21.76 25.41 -11.72
N ALA A 97 -20.73 24.62 -12.00
CA ALA A 97 -19.86 24.82 -13.16
C ALA A 97 -20.39 24.17 -14.45
N ALA A 98 -21.21 23.11 -14.36
CA ALA A 98 -21.71 22.44 -15.54
C ALA A 98 -22.76 23.30 -16.28
N PRO A 99 -22.64 23.46 -17.61
CA PRO A 99 -23.43 24.39 -18.42
C PRO A 99 -24.92 23.99 -18.50
N ASP A 100 -25.23 22.69 -18.45
CA ASP A 100 -26.59 22.19 -18.60
C ASP A 100 -26.92 21.03 -17.65
N ALA A 101 -28.19 20.61 -17.66
CA ALA A 101 -28.68 19.54 -16.81
C ALA A 101 -28.14 18.15 -17.20
N ALA A 102 -27.80 17.94 -18.47
CA ALA A 102 -27.28 16.67 -18.96
C ALA A 102 -25.84 16.46 -18.45
N GLU A 103 -25.00 17.50 -18.48
CA GLU A 103 -23.64 17.44 -17.94
C GLU A 103 -23.64 17.30 -16.40
N ARG A 104 -24.54 18.00 -15.68
CA ARG A 104 -24.74 17.76 -14.25
C ARG A 104 -25.11 16.30 -13.95
N ARG A 105 -26.01 15.72 -14.75
CA ARG A 105 -26.42 14.32 -14.61
C ARG A 105 -25.25 13.36 -14.83
N ARG A 106 -24.41 13.60 -15.83
CA ARG A 106 -23.19 12.79 -16.09
C ARG A 106 -22.22 12.84 -14.92
N HIS A 107 -21.92 14.02 -14.37
CA HIS A 107 -21.03 14.13 -13.21
C HIS A 107 -21.59 13.46 -11.96
N PHE A 108 -22.92 13.48 -11.79
CA PHE A 108 -23.58 12.71 -10.74
C PHE A 108 -23.41 11.20 -10.94
N GLU A 109 -23.61 10.70 -12.17
CA GLU A 109 -23.39 9.29 -12.52
C GLU A 109 -21.93 8.86 -12.31
N ASP A 110 -20.95 9.69 -12.71
CA ASP A 110 -19.53 9.47 -12.45
C ASP A 110 -19.24 9.30 -10.95
N ALA A 111 -19.80 10.19 -10.11
CA ALA A 111 -19.65 10.12 -8.67
C ALA A 111 -20.25 8.83 -8.09
N LEU A 112 -21.40 8.37 -8.60
CA LEU A 112 -22.00 7.09 -8.20
C LEU A 112 -21.12 5.90 -8.61
N MET A 113 -20.57 5.90 -9.83
CA MET A 113 -19.68 4.82 -10.29
C MET A 113 -18.43 4.70 -9.42
N VAL A 114 -17.89 5.83 -8.97
CA VAL A 114 -16.75 5.86 -8.04
C VAL A 114 -17.17 5.47 -6.63
N LEU A 115 -18.30 5.95 -6.13
CA LEU A 115 -18.84 5.64 -4.80
C LEU A 115 -19.06 4.13 -4.61
N PHE A 116 -19.60 3.47 -5.64
CA PHE A 116 -19.87 2.03 -5.63
C PHE A 116 -18.69 1.18 -6.12
N TYR A 117 -17.55 1.80 -6.43
CA TYR A 117 -16.34 1.10 -6.87
C TYR A 117 -16.57 0.19 -8.10
N VAL A 118 -17.30 0.71 -9.09
CA VAL A 118 -17.62 0.02 -10.36
C VAL A 118 -17.01 0.69 -11.59
N SER A 119 -16.33 1.83 -11.42
CA SER A 119 -15.74 2.62 -12.52
C SER A 119 -14.72 1.85 -13.37
N ASN A 120 -14.12 0.77 -12.84
CA ASN A 120 -13.24 -0.09 -13.61
C ASN A 120 -14.01 -0.94 -14.62
N TRP A 121 -15.20 -1.44 -14.26
CA TRP A 121 -16.04 -2.26 -15.13
C TRP A 121 -16.76 -1.43 -16.19
N THR A 122 -17.25 -0.25 -15.82
CA THR A 122 -17.86 0.67 -16.81
C THR A 122 -16.86 1.03 -17.91
N ARG A 123 -15.59 1.24 -17.55
CA ARG A 123 -14.49 1.44 -18.50
C ARG A 123 -14.13 0.16 -19.25
N ALA A 124 -14.01 -0.97 -18.57
CA ALA A 124 -13.61 -2.24 -19.17
C ALA A 124 -14.58 -2.73 -20.26
N PHE A 125 -15.87 -2.42 -20.12
CA PHE A 125 -16.90 -2.79 -21.09
C PHE A 125 -17.31 -1.63 -22.02
N GLY A 126 -16.65 -0.47 -21.91
CA GLY A 126 -16.93 0.69 -22.76
C GLY A 126 -18.31 1.31 -22.55
N TRP A 127 -18.94 1.10 -21.39
CA TRP A 127 -20.26 1.66 -21.08
C TRP A 127 -20.19 3.14 -20.77
N GLU A 128 -19.25 3.55 -19.92
CA GLU A 128 -19.05 4.93 -19.52
C GLU A 128 -17.63 5.11 -18.99
N ARG A 129 -17.03 6.27 -19.27
CA ARG A 129 -15.70 6.61 -18.76
C ARG A 129 -15.81 7.89 -17.94
N PRO A 130 -15.71 7.79 -16.60
CA PRO A 130 -15.74 8.97 -15.76
C PRO A 130 -14.72 9.99 -16.20
N TYR A 131 -15.18 11.24 -16.35
CA TYR A 131 -14.42 12.28 -17.02
C TYR A 131 -13.22 12.71 -16.17
N SER A 132 -13.46 13.54 -15.17
CA SER A 132 -12.46 14.04 -14.22
C SER A 132 -12.18 13.09 -13.05
N LEU A 133 -12.93 11.98 -12.95
CA LEU A 133 -12.73 10.91 -11.97
C LEU A 133 -12.20 9.60 -12.60
N GLY A 134 -11.74 9.65 -13.85
CA GLY A 134 -11.34 8.46 -14.59
C GLY A 134 -10.25 7.62 -13.93
N HIS A 135 -9.36 8.23 -13.14
CA HIS A 135 -8.30 7.57 -12.36
C HIS A 135 -8.84 6.63 -11.26
N CYS A 136 -10.07 6.82 -10.79
CA CYS A 136 -10.68 6.01 -9.74
C CYS A 136 -10.95 4.55 -10.15
N TRP A 137 -10.78 4.19 -11.42
CA TRP A 137 -10.83 2.79 -11.87
C TRP A 137 -9.90 1.88 -11.05
N SER A 138 -8.71 2.36 -10.72
CA SER A 138 -7.73 1.56 -9.98
C SER A 138 -8.17 1.34 -8.53
N LEU A 139 -8.85 2.33 -7.93
CA LEU A 139 -9.42 2.21 -6.60
C LEU A 139 -10.54 1.18 -6.57
N SER A 140 -11.36 1.11 -7.63
CA SER A 140 -12.38 0.07 -7.78
C SER A 140 -11.77 -1.33 -7.82
N VAL A 141 -10.67 -1.51 -8.55
CA VAL A 141 -9.89 -2.77 -8.56
C VAL A 141 -9.37 -3.12 -7.17
N GLU A 142 -8.79 -2.15 -6.44
CA GLU A 142 -8.29 -2.39 -5.08
C GLU A 142 -9.39 -2.71 -4.07
N GLU A 143 -10.53 -2.02 -4.09
CA GLU A 143 -11.63 -2.32 -3.17
C GLU A 143 -12.27 -3.67 -3.44
N GLN A 144 -12.42 -4.05 -4.71
CA GLN A 144 -12.88 -5.40 -5.07
C GLN A 144 -11.90 -6.45 -4.55
N PHE A 145 -10.60 -6.21 -4.65
CA PHE A 145 -9.59 -7.05 -4.02
C PHE A 145 -9.74 -7.08 -2.49
N TYR A 146 -9.93 -5.94 -1.83
CA TYR A 146 -10.11 -5.88 -0.37
C TYR A 146 -11.39 -6.59 0.08
N ALA A 147 -12.44 -6.58 -0.73
CA ALA A 147 -13.67 -7.32 -0.50
C ALA A 147 -13.43 -8.84 -0.56
N VAL A 148 -12.75 -9.32 -1.61
CA VAL A 148 -12.63 -10.76 -1.91
C VAL A 148 -11.48 -11.43 -1.14
N TRP A 149 -10.32 -10.78 -1.06
CA TRP A 149 -9.09 -11.41 -0.59
C TRP A 149 -9.13 -11.94 0.85
N PRO A 150 -9.72 -11.26 1.85
CA PRO A 150 -9.84 -11.81 3.21
C PRO A 150 -10.58 -13.16 3.25
N LEU A 151 -11.57 -13.36 2.38
CA LEU A 151 -12.31 -14.62 2.27
C LEU A 151 -11.44 -15.72 1.66
N VAL A 152 -10.72 -15.39 0.57
CA VAL A 152 -9.73 -16.28 -0.04
C VAL A 152 -8.66 -16.66 0.96
N PHE A 153 -8.14 -15.68 1.71
CA PHE A 153 -7.15 -15.87 2.76
C PHE A 153 -7.62 -16.86 3.84
N LEU A 154 -8.85 -16.71 4.35
CA LEU A 154 -9.44 -17.66 5.30
C LEU A 154 -9.56 -19.07 4.71
N GLY A 155 -9.88 -19.19 3.42
CA GLY A 155 -9.83 -20.46 2.69
C GLY A 155 -8.43 -21.06 2.65
N LEU A 156 -7.42 -20.26 2.30
CA LEU A 156 -6.01 -20.67 2.28
C LEU A 156 -5.49 -21.12 3.65
N MET A 157 -5.97 -20.51 4.73
CA MET A 157 -5.58 -20.90 6.09
C MET A 157 -6.05 -22.31 6.46
N ARG A 158 -7.13 -22.82 5.83
CA ARG A 158 -7.59 -24.21 6.01
C ARG A 158 -6.72 -25.25 5.28
N LEU A 159 -5.86 -24.80 4.37
CA LEU A 159 -4.96 -25.68 3.63
C LEU A 159 -3.64 -25.87 4.39
N ARG A 160 -2.94 -26.98 4.07
CA ARG A 160 -1.56 -27.21 4.52
C ARG A 160 -0.66 -26.07 4.06
N GLY A 161 0.24 -25.60 4.93
CA GLY A 161 1.07 -24.41 4.68
C GLY A 161 1.88 -24.48 3.38
N ASN A 162 2.34 -25.67 3.00
CA ASN A 162 3.09 -25.88 1.76
C ASN A 162 2.28 -25.62 0.47
N LEU A 163 0.94 -25.72 0.51
CA LEU A 163 0.05 -25.55 -0.63
C LEU A 163 -0.36 -24.09 -0.90
N ARG A 164 -0.20 -23.19 0.09
CA ARG A 164 -0.69 -21.81 0.02
C ARG A 164 -0.01 -21.00 -1.09
N ALA A 165 1.31 -20.95 -1.07
CA ALA A 165 2.09 -20.21 -2.08
C ALA A 165 1.91 -20.78 -3.52
N PRO A 166 1.98 -22.10 -3.76
CA PRO A 166 1.67 -22.67 -5.07
C PRO A 166 0.28 -22.31 -5.58
N LEU A 167 -0.75 -22.33 -4.74
CA LEU A 167 -2.11 -21.98 -5.16
C LEU A 167 -2.22 -20.50 -5.54
N ILE A 168 -1.57 -19.59 -4.80
CA ILE A 168 -1.51 -18.17 -5.18
C ILE A 168 -0.75 -18.00 -6.50
N ALA A 169 0.33 -18.75 -6.73
CA ALA A 169 1.05 -18.74 -7.99
C ALA A 169 0.18 -19.24 -9.15
N VAL A 170 -0.66 -20.25 -8.95
CA VAL A 170 -1.64 -20.72 -9.95
C VAL A 170 -2.67 -19.62 -10.24
N LEU A 171 -3.21 -18.93 -9.23
CA LEU A 171 -4.13 -17.82 -9.42
C LEU A 171 -3.46 -16.65 -10.18
N PHE A 172 -2.19 -16.36 -9.86
CA PHE A 172 -1.39 -15.36 -10.55
C PHE A 172 -1.25 -15.69 -12.04
N LEU A 173 -0.83 -16.93 -12.34
CA LEU A 173 -0.68 -17.41 -13.73
C LEU A 173 -2.04 -17.49 -14.45
N GLY A 174 -3.12 -17.81 -13.74
CA GLY A 174 -4.48 -17.82 -14.25
C GLY A 174 -4.95 -16.43 -14.67
N SER A 175 -4.77 -15.41 -13.82
CA SER A 175 -5.10 -14.01 -14.15
C SER A 175 -4.26 -13.48 -15.31
N TRP A 176 -2.95 -13.77 -15.30
CA TRP A 176 -2.06 -13.42 -16.41
C TRP A 176 -2.47 -14.11 -17.72
N GLY A 177 -2.68 -15.43 -17.71
CA GLY A 177 -3.07 -16.22 -18.87
C GLY A 177 -4.43 -15.81 -19.41
N TRP A 178 -5.37 -15.48 -18.52
CA TRP A 178 -6.68 -14.94 -18.87
C TRP A 178 -6.58 -13.60 -19.60
N ARG A 179 -5.74 -12.68 -19.10
CA ARG A 179 -5.46 -11.40 -19.80
C ARG A 179 -4.89 -11.64 -21.19
N VAL A 180 -3.94 -12.55 -21.34
CA VAL A 180 -3.32 -12.87 -22.64
C VAL A 180 -4.36 -13.49 -23.57
N TRP A 181 -5.14 -14.45 -23.09
CA TRP A 181 -6.19 -15.11 -23.88
C TRP A 181 -7.23 -14.12 -24.39
N LEU A 182 -7.71 -13.20 -23.53
CA LEU A 182 -8.63 -12.14 -23.93
C LEU A 182 -8.03 -11.25 -25.02
N LEU A 183 -6.74 -10.90 -24.89
CA LEU A 183 -6.06 -10.06 -25.87
C LEU A 183 -5.91 -10.75 -27.23
N GLU A 184 -5.51 -12.03 -27.26
CA GLU A 184 -5.46 -12.82 -28.50
C GLU A 184 -6.85 -13.04 -29.10
N GLY A 185 -7.88 -13.12 -28.27
CA GLY A 185 -9.29 -13.19 -28.67
C GLY A 185 -9.88 -11.87 -29.17
N GLY A 186 -9.08 -10.81 -29.29
CA GLY A 186 -9.51 -9.51 -29.85
C GLY A 186 -10.15 -8.55 -28.83
N ALA A 187 -10.04 -8.80 -27.52
CA ALA A 187 -10.52 -7.85 -26.52
C ALA A 187 -9.77 -6.51 -26.60
N GLY A 188 -10.51 -5.41 -26.48
CA GLY A 188 -9.93 -4.06 -26.50
C GLY A 188 -9.03 -3.76 -25.30
N TRP A 189 -8.14 -2.77 -25.46
CA TRP A 189 -7.17 -2.37 -24.42
C TRP A 189 -7.85 -1.96 -23.11
N ASP A 190 -8.99 -1.27 -23.16
CA ASP A 190 -9.72 -0.88 -21.96
C ASP A 190 -10.20 -2.08 -21.14
N ARG A 191 -10.59 -3.19 -21.80
CA ARG A 191 -11.03 -4.41 -21.12
C ARG A 191 -9.91 -5.03 -20.30
N VAL A 192 -8.74 -5.18 -20.89
CA VAL A 192 -7.57 -5.81 -20.25
C VAL A 192 -6.86 -4.88 -19.28
N TYR A 193 -6.96 -3.56 -19.48
CA TYR A 193 -6.36 -2.54 -18.61
C TYR A 193 -7.17 -2.30 -17.33
N ASN A 194 -8.50 -2.29 -17.41
CA ASN A 194 -9.36 -1.92 -16.27
C ASN A 194 -10.01 -3.13 -15.55
N GLY A 195 -9.98 -4.33 -16.13
CA GLY A 195 -10.59 -5.53 -15.51
C GLY A 195 -9.92 -5.93 -14.20
N PHE A 196 -10.69 -6.17 -13.12
CA PHE A 196 -10.13 -6.71 -11.88
C PHE A 196 -9.50 -8.09 -12.11
N ASP A 197 -10.17 -8.91 -12.91
CA ASP A 197 -9.73 -10.25 -13.32
C ASP A 197 -8.43 -10.27 -14.14
N THR A 198 -8.22 -9.27 -15.00
CA THR A 198 -7.01 -9.16 -15.85
C THR A 198 -5.87 -8.42 -15.18
N ARG A 199 -6.11 -7.76 -14.05
CA ARG A 199 -5.11 -7.00 -13.27
C ARG A 199 -4.79 -7.63 -11.91
N ALA A 200 -5.52 -8.67 -11.52
CA ALA A 200 -5.34 -9.36 -10.24
C ALA A 200 -3.94 -9.97 -10.07
N ASP A 201 -3.26 -10.34 -11.16
CA ASP A 201 -1.88 -10.84 -11.14
C ASP A 201 -0.93 -9.90 -10.37
N MET A 202 -1.06 -8.59 -10.51
CA MET A 202 -0.25 -7.62 -9.75
C MET A 202 -0.46 -7.73 -8.24
N LEU A 203 -1.72 -7.77 -7.81
CA LEU A 203 -2.10 -7.91 -6.40
C LEU A 203 -1.64 -9.27 -5.87
N LEU A 204 -1.82 -10.33 -6.64
CA LEU A 204 -1.42 -11.70 -6.30
C LEU A 204 0.09 -11.86 -6.19
N ALA A 205 0.90 -11.13 -6.97
CA ALA A 205 2.35 -11.10 -6.80
C ALA A 205 2.74 -10.59 -5.40
N GLY A 206 2.07 -9.53 -4.93
CA GLY A 206 2.23 -9.01 -3.57
C GLY A 206 1.80 -10.02 -2.50
N CYS A 207 0.67 -10.68 -2.71
CA CYS A 207 0.16 -11.72 -1.81
C CYS A 207 1.13 -12.90 -1.72
N LEU A 208 1.63 -13.38 -2.86
CA LEU A 208 2.62 -14.45 -2.94
C LEU A 208 3.89 -14.06 -2.19
N LEU A 209 4.41 -12.85 -2.42
CA LEU A 209 5.56 -12.34 -1.70
C LEU A 209 5.35 -12.37 -0.19
N ALA A 210 4.19 -11.91 0.31
CA ALA A 210 3.90 -11.91 1.74
C ALA A 210 3.94 -13.31 2.35
N PHE A 211 3.37 -14.32 1.68
CA PHE A 211 3.47 -15.72 2.13
C PHE A 211 4.89 -16.27 2.08
N LEU A 212 5.64 -16.01 1.00
CA LEU A 212 7.03 -16.48 0.87
C LEU A 212 7.95 -15.87 1.93
N VAL A 213 7.73 -14.61 2.27
CA VAL A 213 8.40 -13.87 3.36
C VAL A 213 8.02 -14.47 4.71
N HIS A 214 6.72 -14.61 4.99
CA HIS A 214 6.19 -15.13 6.25
C HIS A 214 6.65 -16.57 6.55
N ASP A 215 6.62 -17.45 5.55
CA ASP A 215 7.05 -18.85 5.66
C ASP A 215 8.58 -19.00 5.75
N GLY A 216 9.33 -17.89 5.68
CA GLY A 216 10.80 -17.91 5.74
C GLY A 216 11.49 -18.47 4.50
N ARG A 217 10.74 -18.73 3.41
CA ARG A 217 11.28 -19.27 2.14
C ARG A 217 12.26 -18.31 1.46
N LEU A 218 12.19 -17.02 1.79
CA LEU A 218 13.08 -15.97 1.31
C LEU A 218 14.10 -15.48 2.36
N SER A 219 14.28 -16.23 3.45
CA SER A 219 15.22 -15.87 4.53
C SER A 219 16.67 -15.69 4.05
N PHE A 220 17.08 -16.38 2.97
CA PHE A 220 18.39 -16.25 2.34
C PHE A 220 18.67 -14.83 1.82
N TRP A 221 17.65 -14.02 1.56
CA TRP A 221 17.81 -12.64 1.03
C TRP A 221 18.60 -11.75 1.99
N SER A 222 18.43 -11.98 3.30
CA SER A 222 19.14 -11.23 4.36
C SER A 222 20.63 -11.62 4.49
N THR A 223 20.97 -12.87 4.15
CA THR A 223 22.32 -13.41 4.29
C THR A 223 23.15 -13.23 3.00
N ARG A 224 22.53 -13.38 1.82
CA ARG A 224 23.19 -13.21 0.51
C ARG A 224 23.20 -11.75 0.05
N ARG A 225 23.82 -10.87 0.84
CA ARG A 225 23.76 -9.40 0.67
C ARG A 225 24.14 -8.91 -0.73
N ARG A 226 25.20 -9.45 -1.35
CA ARG A 226 25.63 -9.03 -2.70
C ARG A 226 24.57 -9.34 -3.76
N ALA A 227 24.03 -10.57 -3.76
CA ALA A 227 22.97 -10.97 -4.67
C ALA A 227 21.72 -10.10 -4.46
N ALA A 228 21.30 -9.89 -3.21
CA ALA A 228 20.19 -9.01 -2.87
C ALA A 228 20.39 -7.57 -3.38
N CYS A 229 21.59 -6.99 -3.21
CA CYS A 229 21.91 -5.66 -3.74
C CYS A 229 21.81 -5.61 -5.28
N LEU A 230 22.40 -6.58 -5.98
CA LEU A 230 22.36 -6.64 -7.44
C LEU A 230 20.94 -6.82 -7.97
N SER A 231 20.16 -7.73 -7.39
CA SER A 231 18.76 -7.95 -7.75
C SER A 231 17.92 -6.70 -7.50
N SER A 232 18.15 -5.99 -6.38
CA SER A 232 17.42 -4.76 -6.06
C SER A 232 17.80 -3.62 -7.00
N ALA A 233 19.09 -3.47 -7.34
CA ALA A 233 19.55 -2.49 -8.31
C ALA A 233 18.98 -2.76 -9.70
N ALA A 234 18.97 -4.02 -10.14
CA ALA A 234 18.36 -4.43 -11.40
C ALA A 234 16.85 -4.17 -11.41
N ALA A 235 16.13 -4.49 -10.32
CA ALA A 235 14.70 -4.22 -10.21
C ALA A 235 14.39 -2.70 -10.27
N VAL A 236 15.17 -1.88 -9.56
CA VAL A 236 15.04 -0.40 -9.63
C VAL A 236 15.33 0.10 -11.05
N ALA A 237 16.37 -0.41 -11.71
CA ALA A 237 16.70 -0.03 -13.08
C ALA A 237 15.59 -0.41 -14.07
N VAL A 238 14.99 -1.59 -13.94
CA VAL A 238 13.85 -2.03 -14.74
C VAL A 238 12.64 -1.11 -14.52
N LEU A 239 12.29 -0.81 -13.27
CA LEU A 239 11.18 0.09 -12.97
C LEU A 239 11.43 1.51 -13.50
N ALA A 240 12.66 2.03 -13.36
CA ALA A 240 13.04 3.33 -13.89
C ALA A 240 12.98 3.36 -15.44
N PHE A 241 13.46 2.30 -16.09
CA PHE A 241 13.39 2.16 -17.55
C PHE A 241 11.93 2.14 -18.03
N LEU A 242 11.08 1.32 -17.39
CA LEU A 242 9.66 1.24 -17.71
C LEU A 242 8.94 2.57 -17.42
N ALA A 243 9.28 3.29 -16.35
CA ALA A 243 8.71 4.61 -16.07
C ALA A 243 9.04 5.64 -17.18
N ALA A 244 10.26 5.59 -17.71
CA ALA A 244 10.73 6.55 -18.69
C ALA A 244 10.33 6.21 -20.14
N HIS A 245 10.27 4.92 -20.48
CA HIS A 245 10.11 4.45 -21.87
C HIS A 245 8.88 3.57 -22.10
N GLY A 246 8.18 3.19 -21.03
CA GLY A 246 6.97 2.39 -21.12
C GLY A 246 5.91 3.07 -21.99
N ARG A 247 5.19 2.25 -22.76
CA ARG A 247 4.13 2.73 -23.65
C ARG A 247 2.84 2.02 -23.31
N TRP A 248 1.83 2.82 -22.96
CA TRP A 248 0.47 2.33 -22.81
C TRP A 248 -0.07 1.83 -24.16
N GLN A 249 -1.06 0.93 -24.13
CA GLN A 249 -1.73 0.38 -25.33
C GLN A 249 -0.80 -0.39 -26.28
N THR A 250 0.17 -1.13 -25.75
CA THR A 250 1.04 -1.99 -26.55
C THR A 250 0.89 -3.45 -26.16
N ALA A 251 0.89 -4.37 -27.14
CA ALA A 251 0.79 -5.81 -26.85
C ALA A 251 1.86 -6.32 -25.87
N PRO A 252 3.15 -5.92 -25.96
CA PRO A 252 4.17 -6.30 -24.97
C PRO A 252 3.80 -5.93 -23.53
N LEU A 253 3.16 -4.77 -23.33
CA LEU A 253 2.74 -4.31 -22.01
C LEU A 253 1.86 -5.34 -21.31
N TYR A 254 0.79 -5.74 -22.01
CA TYR A 254 -0.24 -6.65 -21.48
C TYR A 254 0.21 -8.12 -21.46
N LYS A 255 1.12 -8.51 -22.36
CA LYS A 255 1.60 -9.90 -22.45
C LYS A 255 2.66 -10.23 -21.41
N TRP A 256 3.64 -9.35 -21.17
CA TRP A 256 4.76 -9.71 -20.29
C TRP A 256 5.37 -8.56 -19.48
N GLN A 257 5.32 -7.30 -19.93
CA GLN A 257 5.96 -6.21 -19.17
C GLN A 257 5.30 -6.01 -17.80
N TYR A 258 3.98 -6.21 -17.71
CA TYR A 258 3.28 -6.22 -16.44
C TYR A 258 3.82 -7.29 -15.48
N THR A 259 4.08 -8.51 -15.96
CA THR A 259 4.71 -9.56 -15.15
C THR A 259 6.10 -9.14 -14.68
N VAL A 260 6.93 -8.61 -15.57
CA VAL A 260 8.28 -8.11 -15.25
C VAL A 260 8.21 -7.02 -14.19
N LEU A 261 7.27 -6.09 -14.33
CA LEU A 261 7.03 -5.03 -13.37
C LEU A 261 6.59 -5.57 -12.00
N ALA A 262 5.64 -6.50 -11.97
CA ALA A 262 5.14 -7.10 -10.74
C ALA A 262 6.29 -7.72 -9.94
N LEU A 263 7.16 -8.46 -10.62
CA LEU A 263 8.35 -9.09 -10.04
C LEU A 263 9.38 -8.07 -9.58
N ALA A 264 9.65 -7.02 -10.37
CA ALA A 264 10.58 -5.95 -9.98
C ALA A 264 10.07 -5.19 -8.74
N ALA A 265 8.78 -4.85 -8.69
CA ALA A 265 8.15 -4.23 -7.53
C ALA A 265 8.20 -5.16 -6.30
N ALA A 266 7.94 -6.46 -6.48
CA ALA A 266 8.05 -7.45 -5.40
C ALA A 266 9.49 -7.56 -4.87
N VAL A 267 10.52 -7.48 -5.72
CA VAL A 267 11.93 -7.46 -5.31
C VAL A 267 12.25 -6.20 -4.50
N VAL A 268 11.77 -5.02 -4.92
CA VAL A 268 11.93 -3.77 -4.15
C VAL A 268 11.28 -3.88 -2.77
N ILE A 269 10.06 -4.40 -2.70
CA ILE A 269 9.32 -4.60 -1.44
C ILE A 269 10.03 -5.62 -0.54
N LEU A 270 10.49 -6.74 -1.12
CA LEU A 270 11.26 -7.75 -0.40
C LEU A 270 12.51 -7.13 0.21
N ASP A 271 13.23 -6.31 -0.55
CA ASP A 271 14.49 -5.73 -0.10
C ASP A 271 14.31 -4.80 1.10
N VAL A 272 13.33 -3.90 1.04
CA VAL A 272 13.08 -2.93 2.12
C VAL A 272 12.57 -3.59 3.39
N VAL A 273 11.93 -4.77 3.28
CA VAL A 273 11.46 -5.55 4.43
C VAL A 273 12.56 -6.45 4.99
N ALA A 274 13.32 -7.12 4.13
CA ALA A 274 14.35 -8.09 4.52
C ALA A 274 15.67 -7.43 4.93
N ARG A 275 15.96 -6.22 4.44
CA ARG A 275 17.19 -5.46 4.70
C ARG A 275 16.86 -4.00 5.07
N PRO A 276 16.27 -3.75 6.25
CA PRO A 276 15.88 -2.40 6.68
C PRO A 276 17.05 -1.40 6.72
N GLU A 277 18.28 -1.88 6.95
CA GLU A 277 19.51 -1.07 6.96
C GLU A 277 20.18 -0.95 5.57
N GLY A 278 19.60 -1.55 4.52
CA GLY A 278 20.13 -1.50 3.16
C GLY A 278 20.02 -0.11 2.53
N LEU A 279 20.88 0.20 1.54
CA LEU A 279 20.90 1.50 0.86
C LEU A 279 19.53 1.89 0.28
N LEU A 280 18.85 0.95 -0.38
CA LEU A 280 17.52 1.16 -0.95
C LEU A 280 16.49 1.49 0.15
N SER A 281 16.49 0.74 1.24
CA SER A 281 15.63 1.01 2.41
C SER A 281 15.91 2.38 3.01
N ARG A 282 17.18 2.76 3.18
CA ARG A 282 17.58 4.08 3.69
C ARG A 282 17.12 5.22 2.79
N PHE A 283 17.28 5.07 1.47
CA PHE A 283 16.80 6.05 0.50
C PHE A 283 15.28 6.19 0.53
N LEU A 284 14.53 5.09 0.51
CA LEU A 284 13.07 5.13 0.57
C LEU A 284 12.55 5.56 1.95
N SER A 285 13.36 5.47 2.99
CA SER A 285 13.04 5.98 4.33
C SER A 285 13.33 7.49 4.49
N LEU A 286 13.77 8.19 3.43
CA LEU A 286 13.95 9.64 3.48
C LEU A 286 12.64 10.33 3.90
N PRO A 287 12.67 11.29 4.84
CA PRO A 287 11.46 11.89 5.39
C PRO A 287 10.46 12.44 4.36
N PRO A 288 10.90 13.11 3.26
CA PRO A 288 9.98 13.59 2.24
C PRO A 288 9.20 12.45 1.56
N LEU A 289 9.87 11.35 1.22
CA LEU A 289 9.24 10.20 0.56
C LEU A 289 8.27 9.48 1.49
N VAL A 290 8.67 9.28 2.76
CA VAL A 290 7.82 8.69 3.79
C VAL A 290 6.57 9.55 4.02
N TRP A 291 6.75 10.87 4.07
CA TRP A 291 5.65 11.82 4.26
C TRP A 291 4.68 11.81 3.08
N LEU A 292 5.18 11.90 1.84
CA LEU A 292 4.38 11.75 0.63
C LEU A 292 3.62 10.42 0.61
N GLY A 293 4.27 9.32 1.02
CA GLY A 293 3.64 8.02 1.18
C GLY A 293 2.51 7.98 2.21
N GLY A 294 2.64 8.75 3.29
CA GLY A 294 1.61 8.89 4.32
C GLY A 294 0.30 9.47 3.79
N ILE A 295 0.41 10.53 2.97
CA ILE A 295 -0.70 11.25 2.34
C ILE A 295 -1.00 10.82 0.90
N SER A 296 -0.36 9.74 0.41
CA SER A 296 -0.43 9.33 -1.00
C SER A 296 -1.85 9.07 -1.49
N TYR A 297 -2.76 8.64 -0.61
CA TYR A 297 -4.16 8.43 -0.95
C TYR A 297 -4.86 9.74 -1.29
N GLY A 298 -4.69 10.79 -0.47
CA GLY A 298 -5.20 12.12 -0.78
C GLY A 298 -4.60 12.68 -2.07
N ILE A 299 -3.28 12.60 -2.24
CA ILE A 299 -2.61 13.03 -3.49
C ILE A 299 -3.21 12.29 -4.71
N TYR A 300 -3.45 10.98 -4.58
CA TYR A 300 -4.05 10.19 -5.64
C TYR A 300 -5.51 10.60 -5.93
N LEU A 301 -6.30 10.92 -4.90
CA LEU A 301 -7.68 11.35 -5.10
C LEU A 301 -7.78 12.69 -5.84
N TRP A 302 -7.02 13.69 -5.40
CA TRP A 302 -7.19 15.07 -5.86
C TRP A 302 -6.47 15.40 -7.17
N HIS A 303 -5.39 14.70 -7.54
CA HIS A 303 -4.57 15.12 -8.67
C HIS A 303 -5.30 15.16 -10.02
N TYR A 304 -6.12 14.14 -10.33
CA TYR A 304 -6.68 13.98 -11.67
C TYR A 304 -7.83 14.97 -11.95
N PRO A 305 -8.79 15.22 -11.03
CA PRO A 305 -9.76 16.30 -11.20
C PRO A 305 -9.10 17.67 -11.30
N LEU A 306 -8.05 17.93 -10.52
CA LEU A 306 -7.32 19.20 -10.57
C LEU A 306 -6.60 19.39 -11.91
N LEU A 307 -5.99 18.33 -12.47
CA LEU A 307 -5.38 18.39 -13.80
C LEU A 307 -6.42 18.74 -14.88
N HIS A 308 -7.62 18.16 -14.80
CA HIS A 308 -8.72 18.51 -15.73
C HIS A 308 -9.16 19.96 -15.55
N TYR A 309 -9.33 20.41 -14.31
CA TYR A 309 -9.73 21.78 -13.97
C TYR A 309 -8.70 22.82 -14.45
N VAL A 310 -7.42 22.63 -14.15
CA VAL A 310 -6.36 23.55 -14.61
C VAL A 310 -6.25 23.52 -16.14
N GLY A 311 -6.43 22.34 -16.75
CA GLY A 311 -6.47 22.19 -18.21
C GLY A 311 -7.64 22.91 -18.86
N SER A 312 -8.84 22.90 -18.25
CA SER A 312 -10.01 23.61 -18.78
C SER A 312 -9.87 25.13 -18.73
N LEU A 313 -9.00 25.67 -17.89
CA LEU A 313 -8.62 27.09 -17.89
C LEU A 313 -7.64 27.44 -19.03
N GLY A 314 -7.22 26.48 -19.85
CA GLY A 314 -6.25 26.67 -20.93
C GLY A 314 -4.79 26.66 -20.48
N TRP A 315 -4.51 26.41 -19.19
CA TRP A 315 -3.15 26.40 -18.65
C TRP A 315 -2.43 25.10 -19.07
N ARG A 316 -1.22 25.23 -19.61
CA ARG A 316 -0.40 24.09 -20.09
C ARG A 316 1.07 24.24 -19.69
N GLY A 317 1.83 23.15 -19.87
CA GLY A 317 3.27 23.11 -19.61
C GLY A 317 3.64 23.15 -18.13
N TRP A 318 4.91 23.39 -17.84
CA TRP A 318 5.47 23.22 -16.49
C TRP A 318 4.81 24.12 -15.42
N ARG A 319 4.32 25.31 -15.79
CA ARG A 319 3.61 26.22 -14.89
C ARG A 319 2.28 25.62 -14.42
N ALA A 320 1.51 25.03 -15.35
CA ALA A 320 0.27 24.33 -15.04
C ALA A 320 0.55 23.10 -14.16
N THR A 321 1.61 22.34 -14.46
CA THR A 321 2.04 21.19 -13.65
C THR A 321 2.41 21.62 -12.23
N ALA A 322 3.21 22.68 -12.08
CA ALA A 322 3.64 23.19 -10.78
C ALA A 322 2.46 23.72 -9.95
N LEU A 323 1.56 24.48 -10.57
CA LEU A 323 0.33 24.94 -9.93
C LEU A 323 -0.54 23.76 -9.49
N THR A 324 -0.74 22.78 -10.36
CA THR A 324 -1.54 21.59 -10.05
C THR A 324 -0.91 20.77 -8.93
N ALA A 325 0.42 20.63 -8.92
CA ALA A 325 1.14 19.96 -7.84
C ALA A 325 0.96 20.69 -6.50
N ALA A 326 1.05 22.02 -6.49
CA ALA A 326 0.85 22.83 -5.29
C ALA A 326 -0.60 22.74 -4.76
N LEU A 327 -1.59 22.87 -5.64
CA LEU A 327 -3.01 22.72 -5.30
C LEU A 327 -3.32 21.31 -4.78
N ASN A 328 -2.81 20.29 -5.47
CA ASN A 328 -2.99 18.89 -5.09
C ASN A 328 -2.38 18.61 -3.71
N LEU A 329 -1.16 19.10 -3.45
CA LEU A 329 -0.53 18.93 -2.16
C LEU A 329 -1.29 19.68 -1.07
N GLY A 330 -1.73 20.91 -1.33
CA GLY A 330 -2.54 21.70 -0.41
C GLY A 330 -3.86 21.00 -0.05
N LEU A 331 -4.61 20.51 -1.04
CA LEU A 331 -5.87 19.79 -0.82
C LEU A 331 -5.66 18.44 -0.16
N ALA A 332 -4.65 17.67 -0.55
CA ALA A 332 -4.32 16.39 0.08
C ALA A 332 -3.95 16.57 1.55
N VAL A 333 -3.15 17.59 1.87
CA VAL A 333 -2.78 17.95 3.25
C VAL A 333 -4.00 18.41 4.03
N GLY A 334 -4.82 19.30 3.47
CA GLY A 334 -6.06 19.76 4.07
C GLY A 334 -7.02 18.61 4.37
N SER A 335 -7.31 17.77 3.38
CA SER A 335 -8.09 16.53 3.50
C SER A 335 -7.57 15.64 4.63
N PHE A 336 -6.26 15.43 4.66
CA PHE A 336 -5.63 14.56 5.64
C PHE A 336 -5.84 15.07 7.07
N TYR A 337 -5.57 16.35 7.32
CA TYR A 337 -5.65 16.90 8.68
C TYR A 337 -7.08 17.17 9.15
N LEU A 338 -7.97 17.61 8.26
CA LEU A 338 -9.34 17.97 8.59
C LEU A 338 -10.23 16.74 8.77
N VAL A 339 -10.09 15.75 7.88
CA VAL A 339 -11.01 14.61 7.78
C VAL A 339 -10.32 13.30 8.15
N GLU A 340 -9.28 12.90 7.43
CA GLU A 340 -8.69 11.56 7.57
C GLU A 340 -8.11 11.32 8.96
N ARG A 341 -7.40 12.30 9.53
CA ARG A 341 -6.77 12.16 10.86
C ARG A 341 -7.80 11.84 11.94
N ARG A 342 -9.03 12.34 11.83
CA ARG A 342 -10.12 12.05 12.79
C ARG A 342 -10.56 10.59 12.68
N ALA A 343 -10.82 10.12 11.45
CA ALA A 343 -11.21 8.75 11.18
C ALA A 343 -10.09 7.75 11.54
N LEU A 344 -8.83 8.10 11.28
CA LEU A 344 -7.67 7.28 11.64
C LEU A 344 -7.45 7.17 13.15
N ARG A 345 -7.84 8.17 13.95
CA ARG A 345 -7.88 8.02 15.41
C ARG A 345 -8.94 7.02 15.85
N LEU A 346 -10.13 7.04 15.22
CA LEU A 346 -11.18 6.06 15.49
C LEU A 346 -10.76 4.65 15.08
N LYS A 347 -10.01 4.51 13.97
CA LYS A 347 -9.43 3.24 13.51
C LYS A 347 -8.60 2.54 14.59
N ARG A 348 -7.92 3.28 15.47
CA ARG A 348 -7.12 2.71 16.58
C ARG A 348 -7.96 1.88 17.55
N ARG A 349 -9.26 2.16 17.69
CA ARG A 349 -10.19 1.37 18.52
C ARG A 349 -10.47 -0.03 17.95
N TYR A 350 -10.30 -0.19 16.65
CA TYR A 350 -10.51 -1.45 15.91
C TYR A 350 -9.18 -2.09 15.48
N GLN A 351 -8.06 -1.47 15.84
CA GLN A 351 -6.77 -2.11 15.76
C GLN A 351 -6.71 -3.17 16.87
N ALA A 352 -6.37 -4.38 16.48
CA ALA A 352 -6.22 -5.54 17.35
C ALA A 352 -5.09 -5.41 18.40
N TRP A 353 -4.58 -4.20 18.66
CA TRP A 353 -3.37 -3.90 19.43
C TRP A 353 -3.65 -3.30 20.81
N ALA A 354 -4.72 -3.68 21.50
CA ALA A 354 -4.70 -3.51 22.95
C ALA A 354 -3.71 -4.53 23.53
N PRO A 355 -2.56 -4.11 24.13
CA PRO A 355 -1.91 -5.00 25.06
C PRO A 355 -2.87 -5.15 26.24
N ALA A 356 -3.47 -6.32 26.39
CA ALA A 356 -3.60 -6.82 27.75
C ALA A 356 -2.15 -7.05 28.18
N CYS A 357 -1.54 -6.04 28.81
CA CYS A 357 -0.37 -6.29 29.62
C CYS A 357 -0.84 -7.33 30.64
N PRO A 358 -0.30 -8.56 30.68
CA PRO A 358 -0.46 -9.34 31.89
C PRO A 358 0.24 -8.49 32.95
N SER A 359 -0.55 -7.85 33.82
CA SER A 359 -0.02 -7.28 35.04
C SER A 359 0.88 -8.36 35.66
N PRO A 360 2.19 -8.12 35.80
CA PRO A 360 3.03 -9.10 36.45
C PRO A 360 2.41 -9.35 37.83
N PRO A 361 2.30 -10.61 38.29
CA PRO A 361 1.83 -10.86 39.63
C PRO A 361 2.73 -10.06 40.57
N VAL A 362 2.12 -9.10 41.27
CA VAL A 362 2.77 -8.32 42.32
C VAL A 362 2.98 -9.29 43.47
N SER A 363 4.05 -10.07 43.39
CA SER A 363 4.78 -10.67 44.50
C SER A 363 5.70 -11.74 43.92
N LEU A 364 7.01 -11.58 44.09
CA LEU A 364 7.83 -12.48 44.91
C LEU A 364 9.33 -12.25 44.63
N ASN A 365 9.95 -11.63 45.64
CA ASN A 365 11.22 -11.99 46.23
C ASN A 365 12.44 -12.26 45.33
N ARG A 366 13.43 -11.36 45.45
CA ARG A 366 14.83 -11.58 45.08
C ARG A 366 15.33 -12.88 45.73
N LYS A 367 15.46 -13.95 44.95
CA LYS A 367 16.52 -14.99 44.98
C LYS A 367 15.99 -16.28 44.34
N LYS A 368 16.34 -16.51 43.07
CA LYS A 368 16.81 -17.81 42.55
C LYS A 368 17.10 -17.68 41.05
N SER A 369 18.38 -17.50 40.76
CA SER A 369 18.97 -17.95 39.50
C SER A 369 18.94 -19.48 39.50
N ARG A 370 18.44 -20.09 38.41
CA ARG A 370 19.04 -21.22 37.67
C ARG A 370 17.99 -22.06 36.93
N TYR A 371 18.38 -22.48 35.72
CA TYR A 371 17.79 -23.48 34.81
C TYR A 371 16.53 -23.09 34.02
N ILE A 372 16.75 -22.60 32.78
CA ILE A 372 15.83 -22.84 31.66
C ILE A 372 16.38 -24.07 30.92
N SER A 373 15.55 -25.09 30.76
CA SER A 373 15.92 -26.37 30.15
C SER A 373 16.16 -26.23 28.63
N ALA A 374 17.00 -27.11 28.07
CA ALA A 374 17.42 -27.11 26.67
C ALA A 374 16.28 -27.37 25.66
N GLU A 375 15.06 -27.62 26.12
CA GLU A 375 13.89 -27.97 25.29
C GLU A 375 13.08 -26.72 24.88
N GLU A 376 12.96 -25.71 25.74
CA GLU A 376 12.37 -24.40 25.39
C GLU A 376 13.26 -23.59 24.43
N SER A 377 14.57 -23.87 24.41
CA SER A 377 15.50 -23.24 23.49
C SER A 377 15.31 -23.68 22.03
N ARG A 378 14.71 -24.86 21.77
CA ARG A 378 14.44 -25.30 20.39
C ARG A 378 13.24 -24.59 19.75
N TYR A 379 12.26 -24.15 20.54
CA TYR A 379 11.16 -23.30 20.05
C TYR A 379 11.59 -21.84 19.75
N LEU A 380 12.72 -21.41 20.33
CA LEU A 380 13.26 -20.05 20.21
C LEU A 380 14.30 -19.90 19.08
N LEU A 381 14.62 -20.97 18.35
CA LEU A 381 15.63 -20.99 17.28
C LEU A 381 15.00 -21.13 15.89
N THR A 382 14.02 -20.27 15.57
CA THR A 382 13.59 -20.08 14.17
C THR A 382 14.21 -18.80 13.60
N THR A 383 15.13 -19.00 12.65
CA THR A 383 15.68 -18.12 11.59
C THR A 383 15.84 -16.60 11.89
N PRO A 384 16.97 -15.98 11.51
CA PRO A 384 17.23 -14.53 11.64
C PRO A 384 16.10 -13.62 11.13
N PHE A 385 15.28 -14.11 10.19
CA PHE A 385 14.15 -13.43 9.59
C PHE A 385 12.94 -13.25 10.53
N ARG A 386 12.61 -14.27 11.35
CA ARG A 386 11.63 -14.12 12.44
C ARG A 386 12.19 -13.20 13.53
N LYS A 387 13.51 -13.20 13.76
CA LYS A 387 14.18 -12.23 14.63
C LYS A 387 14.13 -10.80 14.08
N ALA A 388 14.18 -10.51 12.79
CA ALA A 388 13.99 -9.13 12.32
C ALA A 388 12.59 -8.58 12.68
N ILE A 389 11.58 -9.45 12.66
CA ILE A 389 10.21 -9.14 13.09
C ILE A 389 10.05 -9.13 14.64
N LYS A 390 10.82 -9.95 15.37
CA LYS A 390 10.79 -10.05 16.86
C LYS A 390 11.77 -9.12 17.61
N VAL A 391 12.91 -8.76 17.04
CA VAL A 391 13.98 -7.94 17.67
C VAL A 391 13.54 -6.49 17.80
N GLN A 392 12.61 -6.04 16.96
CA GLN A 392 11.93 -4.76 17.12
C GLN A 392 11.10 -4.67 18.42
N ILE A 393 10.78 -5.81 19.06
CA ILE A 393 9.99 -5.87 20.31
C ILE A 393 10.87 -5.85 21.58
N LEU A 394 12.18 -6.11 21.49
CA LEU A 394 13.04 -6.25 22.68
C LEU A 394 14.10 -5.14 22.86
N TYR A 395 14.25 -4.22 21.90
CA TYR A 395 15.25 -3.15 21.99
C TYR A 395 14.74 -1.83 22.62
N GLU A 396 13.45 -1.70 22.93
CA GLU A 396 12.88 -0.53 23.61
C GLU A 396 13.02 -0.55 25.14
N ASP A 397 13.43 -1.67 25.76
CA ASP A 397 13.48 -1.80 27.23
C ASP A 397 14.83 -1.42 27.88
N ARG A 398 15.75 -0.80 27.14
CA ARG A 398 17.03 -0.28 27.71
C ARG A 398 17.38 1.15 27.30
N GLY A 399 16.38 1.96 26.98
CA GLY A 399 16.55 3.36 26.61
C GLY A 399 16.25 4.38 27.71
N ALA A 400 15.71 3.97 28.87
CA ALA A 400 15.46 4.88 29.97
C ALA A 400 16.67 4.95 30.91
N ARG A 401 17.53 5.96 30.72
CA ARG A 401 18.41 6.41 31.81
C ARG A 401 17.51 6.72 33.02
N PRO A 402 17.80 6.19 34.22
CA PRO A 402 17.02 6.55 35.40
C PRO A 402 17.23 8.03 35.70
N ARG A 403 16.13 8.79 35.74
CA ARG A 403 16.12 10.09 36.41
C ARG A 403 16.57 9.83 37.86
N ARG A 404 17.69 10.44 38.25
CA ARG A 404 18.10 10.51 39.65
C ARG A 404 16.96 11.13 40.45
N ASN A 405 16.36 10.34 41.33
CA ASN A 405 15.61 10.85 42.47
C ASN A 405 16.56 11.69 43.33
N ARG A 406 16.41 13.01 43.31
CA ARG A 406 16.78 13.86 44.44
C ARG A 406 15.56 13.92 45.34
N ALA A 407 15.62 13.20 46.46
CA ALA A 407 14.80 13.48 47.62
C ALA A 407 15.70 13.42 48.86
N ASN A 408 15.56 14.45 49.69
CA ASN A 408 15.95 14.59 51.09
C ASN A 408 17.42 14.82 51.45
N GLY A 409 17.68 16.08 51.80
CA GLY A 409 18.60 16.48 52.87
C GLY A 409 18.07 17.79 53.46
N GLY A 410 17.26 17.71 54.51
CA GLY A 410 16.77 18.87 55.24
C GLY A 410 17.75 19.30 56.33
N GLY A 411 17.97 20.62 56.43
CA GLY A 411 18.40 21.45 57.58
C GLY A 411 19.72 21.12 58.30
N PRO A 412 20.20 21.96 59.24
CA PRO A 412 19.75 23.31 59.64
C PRO A 412 20.90 24.35 59.70
N SER A 413 20.56 25.65 59.55
CA SER A 413 21.11 26.83 60.26
C SER A 413 20.75 28.09 59.51
#